data_AF-A0A6M0FE43-F1
#
_entry.id   AF-A0A6M0FE43-F1
#
_cell.length_a   1.000
_cell.length_b   1.000
_cell.length_c   1.000
_cell.angle_alpha   90.00
_cell.angle_beta   90.00
_cell.angle_gamma   90.00
#
_symmetry.space_group_name_H-M   'P 1'
#
loop_
_entity.id
_entity.type
_entity.pdbx_description
1 polymer ?
#
loop_
_entity_poly.entity_id
_entity_poly.type
_entity_poly.pdbx_seq_one_letter_code
_entity_poly.pdbx_strand_id
1 'polypeptide(L)'
;MAECLHPTLILDDNLASVLSNKSSFRRIIVEPTTGKVKQEIIDYRMVDFPIFDQRKTGQPYRFGYMPHVDLELIASKGIPNYFPELIQYDLVNKTSKVHRFKTGNYCGEATFVPRKGGESESDGYVMTFGKHSAISHQLSAIRPCA
;
A
#
# COMPACT_ATOMS: atom_id res chain seq x y z
N MET A 1 -13.72 24.19 -10.36
CA MET A 1 -12.34 23.69 -10.55
C MET A 1 -12.11 22.64 -9.48
N ALA A 2 -11.60 21.45 -9.82
CA ALA A 2 -11.27 20.47 -8.78
C ALA A 2 -10.02 21.00 -8.05
N GLU A 3 -10.23 21.47 -6.83
CA GLU A 3 -9.16 21.97 -5.96
C GLU A 3 -8.20 20.80 -5.70
N CYS A 4 -6.96 20.93 -6.15
CA CYS A 4 -5.94 19.93 -5.92
C CYS A 4 -5.55 20.05 -4.45
N LEU A 5 -6.20 19.27 -3.59
CA LEU A 5 -6.03 19.33 -2.14
C LEU A 5 -4.71 18.64 -1.81
N HIS A 6 -3.64 19.42 -1.74
CA HIS A 6 -2.38 18.98 -1.16
C HIS A 6 -2.49 19.20 0.35
N PRO A 7 -2.54 18.16 1.19
CA PRO A 7 -2.48 18.37 2.62
C PRO A 7 -1.12 19.02 2.97
N THR A 8 -1.13 20.03 3.83
CA THR A 8 0.10 20.58 4.41
C THR A 8 0.80 19.47 5.18
N LEU A 9 2.01 19.12 4.77
CA LEU A 9 2.84 18.15 5.48
C LEU A 9 3.50 18.84 6.67
N ILE A 10 3.35 18.25 7.86
CA ILE A 10 4.09 18.65 9.05
C ILE A 10 5.36 17.80 9.08
N LEU A 11 6.52 18.45 9.07
CA LEU A 11 7.84 17.80 8.90
C LEU A 11 8.64 17.72 10.22
N ASP A 12 8.01 17.97 11.35
CA ASP A 12 8.69 17.87 12.64
C ASP A 12 9.05 16.40 12.94
N ASP A 13 10.15 16.20 13.66
CA ASP A 13 10.75 14.91 13.98
C ASP A 13 10.08 14.18 15.16
N ASN A 14 8.86 14.57 15.51
CA ASN A 14 8.12 13.99 16.63
C ASN A 14 6.95 13.09 16.18
N LEU A 15 6.57 12.16 17.03
CA LEU A 15 5.51 11.19 16.74
C LEU A 15 4.16 11.86 16.48
N ALA A 16 3.85 12.98 17.15
CA ALA A 16 2.59 13.68 16.94
C ALA A 16 2.47 14.24 15.51
N SER A 17 3.57 14.77 14.96
CA SER A 17 3.68 15.20 13.57
C SER A 17 3.42 14.04 12.60
N VAL A 18 4.06 12.89 12.81
CA VAL A 18 3.83 11.67 12.01
C VAL A 18 2.36 11.24 12.04
N LEU A 19 1.75 11.19 13.22
CA LEU A 19 0.34 10.80 13.39
C LEU A 19 -0.65 11.82 12.82
N SER A 20 -0.26 13.09 12.71
CA SER A 20 -1.09 14.16 12.16
C SER A 20 -1.16 14.15 10.63
N ASN A 21 -0.14 13.59 9.97
CA ASN A 21 -0.05 13.51 8.52
C ASN A 21 -0.97 12.41 7.99
N LYS A 22 -2.11 12.81 7.42
CA LYS A 22 -3.06 11.88 6.81
C LYS A 22 -2.68 11.57 5.36
N SER A 23 -2.44 10.30 5.07
CA SER A 23 -2.29 9.80 3.70
C SER A 23 -3.52 8.96 3.29
N SER A 24 -3.76 8.87 1.99
CA SER A 24 -4.82 8.05 1.39
C SER A 24 -4.38 7.63 -0.01
N PHE A 25 -4.83 6.45 -0.45
CA PHE A 25 -4.51 5.99 -1.80
C PHE A 25 -5.41 6.68 -2.82
N ARG A 26 -4.80 7.38 -3.77
CA ARG A 26 -5.49 8.22 -4.76
C ARG A 26 -5.01 7.95 -6.17
N ARG A 27 -5.91 8.17 -7.14
CA ARG A 27 -5.60 8.24 -8.56
C ARG A 27 -5.72 9.69 -9.02
N ILE A 28 -4.68 10.17 -9.68
CA ILE A 28 -4.66 11.48 -10.34
C ILE A 28 -4.79 11.25 -11.84
N ILE A 29 -5.74 11.92 -12.48
CA ILE A 29 -6.00 11.86 -13.91
C ILE A 29 -5.70 13.25 -14.48
N VAL A 30 -4.76 13.31 -15.41
CA VAL A 30 -4.30 14.56 -16.02
C VAL A 30 -4.69 14.55 -17.50
N GLU A 31 -5.42 15.56 -17.95
CA GLU A 31 -5.75 15.78 -19.35
C GLU A 31 -4.71 16.73 -19.97
N PRO A 32 -3.72 16.22 -20.73
CA PRO A 32 -2.57 17.01 -21.14
C PRO A 32 -2.94 18.20 -22.04
N THR A 33 -3.99 18.08 -22.85
CA THR A 33 -4.39 19.13 -23.79
C THR A 33 -5.03 20.34 -23.08
N THR A 34 -5.79 20.08 -22.00
CA THR A 34 -6.54 21.13 -21.30
C THR A 34 -5.93 21.54 -19.96
N GLY A 35 -4.94 20.79 -19.48
CA GLY A 35 -4.37 20.94 -18.14
C GLY A 35 -5.34 20.56 -17.01
N LYS A 36 -6.51 20.00 -17.31
CA LYS A 36 -7.49 19.60 -16.28
C LYS A 36 -6.96 18.41 -15.50
N VAL A 37 -7.02 18.52 -14.18
CA VAL A 37 -6.66 17.45 -13.25
C VAL A 37 -7.91 17.01 -12.49
N LYS A 38 -8.14 15.69 -12.45
CA LYS A 38 -9.15 15.05 -11.60
C LYS A 38 -8.46 14.14 -10.61
N GLN A 39 -8.97 14.09 -9.39
CA GLN A 39 -8.50 13.17 -8.35
C GLN A 39 -9.64 12.22 -7.94
N GLU A 40 -9.29 10.96 -7.72
CA GLU A 40 -10.20 9.93 -7.23
C GLU A 40 -9.58 9.26 -6.00
N ILE A 41 -10.34 9.17 -4.91
CA ILE A 41 -9.91 8.43 -3.72
C ILE A 41 -10.22 6.96 -3.95
N ILE A 42 -9.19 6.12 -3.86
CA ILE A 42 -9.31 4.66 -3.95
C ILE A 42 -9.51 4.07 -2.57
N ASP A 43 -8.79 4.57 -1.57
CA ASP A 43 -8.87 4.10 -0.19
C ASP A 43 -8.51 5.20 0.80
N TYR A 44 -9.22 5.24 1.93
CA TYR A 44 -8.97 6.15 3.05
C TYR A 44 -8.04 5.56 4.10
N ARG A 45 -7.80 4.24 4.09
CA ARG A 45 -6.80 3.61 4.96
C ARG A 45 -5.42 4.21 4.67
N MET A 46 -4.62 4.37 5.72
CA MET A 46 -3.24 4.79 5.57
C MET A 46 -2.43 3.62 5.03
N VAL A 47 -1.89 3.77 3.84
CA VAL A 47 -1.12 2.75 3.14
C VAL A 47 0.11 3.39 2.53
N ASP A 48 1.18 2.61 2.41
CA ASP A 48 2.43 3.06 1.80
C ASP A 48 3.09 1.93 1.00
N PHE A 49 4.25 2.18 0.39
CA PHE A 49 5.03 1.23 -0.39
C PHE A 49 4.22 0.52 -1.49
N PRO A 50 3.72 1.28 -2.50
CA PRO A 50 2.90 0.72 -3.57
C PRO A 50 3.67 -0.27 -4.45
N ILE A 51 3.17 -1.50 -4.48
CA ILE A 51 3.68 -2.60 -5.29
C ILE A 51 2.65 -2.99 -6.34
N PHE A 52 3.12 -3.36 -7.52
CA PHE A 52 2.31 -3.93 -8.59
C PHE A 52 3.20 -4.85 -9.44
N ASP A 53 2.63 -5.52 -10.44
CA ASP A 53 3.43 -6.28 -11.39
C ASP A 53 4.30 -5.33 -12.23
N GLN A 54 5.61 -5.31 -11.97
CA GLN A 54 6.54 -4.38 -12.63
C GLN A 54 6.61 -4.55 -14.16
N ARG A 55 6.14 -5.69 -14.70
CA ARG A 55 5.96 -5.86 -16.16
C ARG A 55 4.94 -4.88 -16.76
N LYS A 56 4.09 -4.28 -15.91
CA LYS A 56 3.09 -3.24 -16.25
C LYS A 56 3.58 -1.82 -16.02
N THR A 57 4.85 -1.60 -15.76
CA THR A 57 5.39 -0.24 -15.57
C THR A 57 5.08 0.63 -16.79
N GLY A 58 4.43 1.78 -16.56
CA GLY A 58 4.00 2.69 -17.63
C GLY A 58 2.79 2.22 -18.44
N GLN A 59 2.13 1.12 -18.05
CA GLN A 59 0.97 0.55 -18.73
C GLN A 59 -0.26 0.53 -17.81
N PRO A 60 -1.48 0.43 -18.36
CA PRO A 60 -2.65 0.11 -17.57
C PRO A 60 -2.45 -1.20 -16.80
N TYR A 61 -2.77 -1.17 -15.51
CA TYR A 61 -2.68 -2.31 -14.59
C TYR A 61 -3.94 -2.37 -13.72
N ARG A 62 -4.25 -3.56 -13.20
CA ARG A 62 -5.44 -3.83 -12.40
C ARG A 62 -5.15 -4.03 -10.92
N PHE A 63 -4.04 -4.67 -10.57
CA PHE A 63 -3.76 -5.07 -9.20
C PHE A 63 -2.61 -4.28 -8.58
N GLY A 64 -2.87 -3.71 -7.40
CA GLY A 64 -1.86 -3.09 -6.54
C GLY A 64 -1.84 -3.74 -5.17
N TYR A 65 -0.71 -3.64 -4.47
CA TYR A 65 -0.52 -4.19 -3.13
C TYR A 65 0.19 -3.16 -2.27
N MET A 66 -0.32 -2.92 -1.06
CA MET A 66 0.26 -1.95 -0.14
C MET A 66 0.15 -2.45 1.30
N PRO A 67 1.24 -2.40 2.08
CA PRO A 67 1.19 -2.48 3.52
C PRO A 67 0.26 -1.41 4.12
N HIS A 68 -0.57 -1.81 5.08
CA HIS A 68 -1.38 -0.90 5.88
C HIS A 68 -0.56 -0.34 7.03
N VAL A 69 -0.61 0.98 7.24
CA VAL A 69 0.00 1.67 8.38
C VAL A 69 -1.00 1.75 9.52
N ASP A 70 -0.73 1.03 10.61
CA ASP A 70 -1.60 1.04 11.78
C ASP A 70 -1.23 2.19 12.72
N LEU A 71 -1.89 3.33 12.53
CA LEU A 71 -1.68 4.55 13.33
C LEU A 71 -2.00 4.37 14.81
N GLU A 72 -3.01 3.55 15.15
CA GLU A 72 -3.38 3.30 16.54
C GLU A 72 -2.30 2.47 17.24
N LEU A 73 -1.79 1.45 16.56
CA LEU A 73 -0.72 0.63 17.09
C LEU A 73 0.58 1.43 17.24
N ILE A 74 0.92 2.27 16.25
CA ILE A 74 2.06 3.21 16.33
C ILE A 74 1.91 4.13 17.55
N ALA A 75 0.73 4.75 17.74
CA ALA A 75 0.48 5.62 18.89
C ALA A 75 0.60 4.88 20.23
N SER A 76 0.08 3.64 20.31
CA SER A 76 0.11 2.86 21.55
C SER A 76 1.50 2.33 21.93
N LYS A 77 2.35 2.05 20.94
CA LYS A 77 3.70 1.48 21.15
C LYS A 77 4.80 2.52 21.16
N GLY A 78 4.54 3.72 20.63
CA GLY A 78 5.53 4.80 20.55
C GLY A 78 6.67 4.52 19.56
N ILE A 79 6.51 3.55 18.66
CA ILE A 79 7.50 3.18 17.65
C ILE A 79 6.82 3.27 16.27
N PRO A 80 7.44 3.94 15.28
CA PRO A 80 6.90 4.04 13.92
C PRO A 80 6.94 2.68 13.18
N ASN A 81 6.30 2.62 12.01
CA ASN A 81 6.45 1.53 11.02
C ASN A 81 5.84 0.18 11.42
N TYR A 82 4.64 0.18 11.98
CA TYR A 82 3.86 -1.05 12.16
C TYR A 82 2.95 -1.30 10.95
N PHE A 83 3.25 -2.39 10.24
CA PHE A 83 2.45 -2.85 9.10
C PHE A 83 1.84 -4.24 9.36
N PRO A 84 0.73 -4.32 10.11
CA PRO A 84 0.12 -5.60 10.50
C PRO A 84 -0.70 -6.26 9.38
N GLU A 85 -0.89 -5.57 8.25
CA GLU A 85 -1.70 -6.05 7.14
C GLU A 85 -1.06 -5.70 5.80
N LEU A 86 -1.23 -6.58 4.82
CA LEU A 86 -0.97 -6.32 3.40
C LEU A 86 -2.32 -6.28 2.67
N ILE A 87 -2.60 -5.19 1.98
CA ILE A 87 -3.85 -5.00 1.25
C ILE A 87 -3.61 -5.22 -0.24
N GLN A 88 -4.38 -6.11 -0.85
CA GLN A 88 -4.51 -6.22 -2.30
C GLN A 88 -5.65 -5.33 -2.78
N TYR A 89 -5.42 -4.55 -3.82
CA TYR A 89 -6.40 -3.70 -4.50
C TYR A 89 -6.70 -4.25 -5.89
N ASP A 90 -7.98 -4.41 -6.23
CA ASP A 90 -8.46 -4.56 -7.60
C ASP A 90 -9.00 -3.22 -8.07
N LEU A 91 -8.20 -2.50 -8.85
CA LEU A 91 -8.47 -1.13 -9.27
C LEU A 91 -9.55 -1.03 -10.36
N VAL A 92 -9.86 -2.14 -11.03
CA VAL A 92 -10.92 -2.21 -12.03
C VAL A 92 -12.26 -2.44 -11.35
N ASN A 93 -12.35 -3.44 -10.46
CA ASN A 93 -13.57 -3.74 -9.74
C ASN A 93 -13.79 -2.86 -8.51
N LYS A 94 -12.81 -2.02 -8.15
CA LYS A 94 -12.83 -1.14 -6.98
C LYS A 94 -13.06 -1.92 -5.67
N THR A 95 -12.41 -3.06 -5.55
CA THR A 95 -12.46 -3.89 -4.34
C THR A 95 -11.07 -4.00 -3.72
N SER A 96 -11.03 -4.42 -2.45
CA SER A 96 -9.78 -4.72 -1.77
C SER A 96 -9.92 -5.98 -0.92
N LYS A 97 -8.81 -6.68 -0.71
CA LYS A 97 -8.71 -7.87 0.14
C LYS A 97 -7.55 -7.68 1.10
N VAL A 98 -7.78 -7.98 2.37
CA VAL A 98 -6.81 -7.75 3.45
C VAL A 98 -6.18 -9.07 3.86
N HIS A 99 -4.86 -9.16 3.80
CA HIS A 99 -4.09 -10.21 4.43
C HIS A 99 -3.55 -9.70 5.77
N ARG A 100 -4.14 -10.17 6.86
CA ARG A 100 -3.72 -9.82 8.22
C ARG A 100 -2.66 -10.78 8.73
N PHE A 101 -1.53 -10.26 9.18
CA PHE A 101 -0.50 -11.05 9.83
C PHE A 101 -0.92 -11.42 11.26
N LYS A 102 -0.32 -12.49 11.81
CA LYS A 102 -0.56 -12.85 13.22
C LYS A 102 -0.09 -11.72 14.14
N THR A 103 -0.74 -11.58 15.30
CA THR A 103 -0.38 -10.58 16.32
C THR A 103 1.12 -10.59 16.61
N GLY A 104 1.74 -9.40 16.58
CA GLY A 104 3.18 -9.23 16.79
C GLY A 104 4.04 -9.44 15.56
N ASN A 105 3.44 -9.80 14.41
CA ASN A 105 4.13 -9.88 13.13
C ASN A 105 3.75 -8.71 12.24
N TYR A 106 4.74 -8.15 11.55
CA TYR A 106 4.58 -6.98 10.71
C TYR A 106 5.36 -7.19 9.41
N CYS A 107 4.82 -6.77 8.29
CA CYS A 107 5.58 -6.70 7.04
C CYS A 107 6.36 -5.39 6.93
N GLY A 108 7.14 -5.26 5.86
CA GLY A 108 7.71 -4.00 5.40
C GLY A 108 7.32 -3.76 3.96
N GLU A 109 8.22 -3.15 3.19
CA GLU A 109 8.09 -3.10 1.74
C GLU A 109 7.93 -4.52 1.16
N ALA A 110 7.08 -4.64 0.16
CA ALA A 110 6.80 -5.90 -0.51
C ALA A 110 7.32 -5.87 -1.96
N THR A 111 7.27 -7.01 -2.64
CA THR A 111 7.53 -7.11 -4.07
C THR A 111 6.62 -8.16 -4.70
N PHE A 112 6.22 -7.97 -5.95
CA PHE A 112 5.44 -8.96 -6.68
C PHE A 112 6.36 -9.81 -7.55
N VAL A 113 6.26 -11.13 -7.40
CA VAL A 113 7.01 -12.13 -8.16
C VAL A 113 6.02 -12.90 -9.03
N PRO A 114 6.01 -12.68 -10.36
CA PRO A 114 5.10 -13.38 -11.26
C PRO A 114 5.42 -14.87 -11.33
N ARG A 115 4.38 -15.71 -11.44
CA ARG A 115 4.56 -17.13 -11.70
C ARG A 115 5.07 -17.33 -13.12
N LYS A 116 6.03 -18.24 -13.29
CA LYS A 116 6.46 -18.68 -14.64
C LYS A 116 5.26 -19.27 -15.39
N GLY A 117 4.99 -18.75 -16.59
CA GLY A 117 3.83 -19.14 -17.41
C GLY A 117 2.47 -18.73 -16.81
N GLY A 118 2.45 -17.72 -15.94
CA GLY A 118 1.21 -17.15 -15.43
C GLY A 118 0.63 -16.12 -16.40
N GLU A 119 -0.67 -16.25 -16.68
CA GLU A 119 -1.39 -15.43 -17.67
C GLU A 119 -2.13 -14.24 -17.03
N SER A 120 -2.50 -14.35 -15.75
CA SER A 120 -3.14 -13.24 -15.01
C SER A 120 -2.09 -12.30 -14.41
N GLU A 121 -2.42 -11.01 -14.34
CA GLU A 121 -1.60 -9.99 -13.66
C GLU A 121 -1.38 -10.30 -12.17
N SER A 122 -2.30 -11.03 -11.53
CA SER A 122 -2.19 -11.48 -10.14
C SER A 122 -1.62 -12.89 -9.98
N ASP A 123 -1.27 -13.61 -11.06
CA ASP A 123 -0.74 -14.97 -10.99
C ASP A 123 0.74 -14.95 -10.59
N GLY A 124 0.97 -14.98 -9.28
CA GLY A 124 2.29 -14.88 -8.68
C GLY A 124 2.23 -14.90 -7.17
N TYR A 125 3.22 -14.27 -6.55
CA TYR A 125 3.33 -14.12 -5.11
C TYR A 125 3.71 -12.69 -4.77
N VAL A 126 3.13 -12.15 -3.70
CA VAL A 126 3.65 -10.96 -3.04
C VAL A 126 4.58 -11.39 -1.91
N MET A 127 5.82 -10.94 -1.96
CA MET A 127 6.86 -11.30 -1.01
C MET A 127 7.24 -10.09 -0.17
N THR A 128 7.46 -10.27 1.12
CA THR A 128 7.89 -9.18 2.02
C THR A 128 8.76 -9.71 3.15
N PHE A 129 9.75 -8.91 3.53
CA PHE A 129 10.50 -9.12 4.76
C PHE A 129 9.75 -8.47 5.92
N GLY A 130 9.63 -9.20 7.01
CA GLY A 130 8.88 -8.76 8.17
C GLY A 130 9.55 -9.13 9.47
N LYS A 131 9.10 -8.45 10.53
CA LYS A 131 9.42 -8.83 11.90
C LYS A 131 8.45 -9.93 12.32
N HIS A 132 8.98 -11.02 12.88
CA HIS A 132 8.17 -12.05 13.54
C HIS A 132 8.41 -11.96 15.05
N SER A 133 7.37 -12.15 15.86
CA SER A 133 7.50 -12.04 17.32
C SER A 133 8.37 -13.14 17.94
N ALA A 134 8.42 -14.32 17.30
CA ALA A 134 9.24 -15.47 17.73
C ALA A 134 10.61 -15.61 17.02
N ILE A 135 10.84 -14.93 15.89
CA ILE A 135 12.09 -14.99 15.11
C ILE A 135 12.38 -13.58 14.62
N SER A 136 13.57 -13.04 14.86
CA SER A 136 13.85 -11.60 14.66
C SER A 136 13.45 -11.08 13.27
N HIS A 137 13.57 -11.90 12.21
CA HIS A 137 13.21 -11.56 10.84
C HIS A 137 12.62 -12.78 10.09
N GLN A 138 11.62 -12.57 9.23
CA GLN A 138 10.99 -13.61 8.41
C GLN A 138 10.67 -13.09 7.00
N LEU A 139 10.90 -13.94 5.98
CA LEU A 139 10.38 -13.75 4.62
C LEU A 139 9.01 -14.43 4.48
N SER A 140 7.99 -13.69 4.03
CA SER A 140 6.65 -14.22 3.77
C SER A 140 6.31 -14.16 2.29
N ALA A 141 5.65 -15.19 1.76
CA ALA A 141 5.11 -15.23 0.40
C ALA A 141 3.58 -15.41 0.46
N ILE A 142 2.85 -14.47 -0.12
CA ILE A 142 1.39 -14.39 -0.07
C ILE A 142 0.87 -14.55 -1.49
N ARG A 143 -0.05 -15.49 -1.71
CA ARG A 143 -0.72 -15.61 -3.01
C ARG A 143 -1.81 -14.54 -3.12
N PRO A 144 -1.80 -13.71 -4.18
CA PRO A 144 -2.92 -12.84 -4.48
C PRO A 144 -4.20 -13.64 -4.72
N CYS A 145 -5.31 -13.04 -4.37
CA CYS A 145 -6.61 -13.56 -4.77
C CYS A 145 -6.92 -13.13 -6.22
N ALA A 146 -7.67 -13.95 -6.94
CA ALA A 146 -8.26 -13.56 -8.22
C ALA A 146 -9.37 -12.50 -8.05
#